data_AF-A0A7I7LFV1-F1
#
_entry.id   AF-A0A7I7LFV1-F1
#
_cell.length_a   1.000
_cell.length_b   1.000
_cell.length_c   1.000
_cell.angle_alpha   90.00
_cell.angle_beta   90.00
_cell.angle_gamma   90.00
#
_symmetry.space_group_name_H-M   'P 1'
#
loop_
_entity.id
_entity.type
_entity.pdbx_description
1 polymer ?
#
loop_
_entity_poly.entity_id
_entity_poly.type
_entity_poly.pdbx_seq_one_letter_code
_entity_poly.pdbx_strand_id
1 'polypeptide(L)'
;MGRVDYLAALRRDGDRIVSVSEAGLDRSVPSCAGWTIADLIWHVGVVHTFWRQVAVGAITGPETYQEPARPPNLVDWFRDGVAETSDALAGIDPAVPAWTWGRRQDVGFIRR
;
A
#
# COMPACT_ATOMS: atom_id res chain seq x y z
N MET A 1 15.23 13.40 17.94
CA MET A 1 14.29 13.08 16.84
C MET A 1 13.86 11.63 17.03
N GLY A 2 12.63 11.38 17.49
CA GLY A 2 12.14 10.02 17.67
C GLY A 2 12.08 9.30 16.34
N ARG A 3 12.51 8.03 16.31
CA ARG A 3 12.44 7.19 15.11
C ARG A 3 10.98 7.09 14.67
N VAL A 4 10.68 7.45 13.42
CA VAL A 4 9.33 7.35 12.86
C VAL A 4 8.92 5.88 12.84
N ASP A 5 7.74 5.59 13.40
CA ASP A 5 7.08 4.30 13.23
C ASP A 5 6.27 4.33 11.93
N TYR A 6 6.88 3.80 10.86
CA TYR A 6 6.28 3.78 9.53
C TYR A 6 5.07 2.84 9.42
N LEU A 7 4.98 1.81 10.28
CA LEU A 7 3.80 0.94 10.29
C LEU A 7 2.61 1.65 10.93
N ALA A 8 2.86 2.41 12.01
CA ALA A 8 1.84 3.28 12.59
C ALA A 8 1.42 4.39 11.61
N ALA A 9 2.37 4.94 10.84
CA ALA A 9 2.06 5.92 9.79
C ALA A 9 1.19 5.32 8.68
N LEU A 10 1.53 4.12 8.18
CA LEU A 10 0.77 3.41 7.16
C LEU A 10 -0.70 3.23 7.56
N ARG A 11 -0.97 2.74 8.79
CA ARG A 11 -2.35 2.57 9.27
C ARG A 11 -3.08 3.91 9.35
N ARG A 12 -2.45 4.90 9.97
CA ARG A 12 -3.06 6.21 10.22
C ARG A 12 -3.34 6.99 8.94
N ASP A 13 -2.48 6.87 7.93
CA ASP A 13 -2.68 7.53 6.64
C ASP A 13 -3.66 6.74 5.76
N GLY A 14 -3.71 5.40 5.88
CA GLY A 14 -4.76 4.57 5.31
C GLY A 14 -6.15 4.96 5.84
N ASP A 15 -6.31 5.14 7.15
CA ASP A 15 -7.58 5.59 7.75
C ASP A 15 -8.00 6.98 7.24
N ARG A 16 -7.04 7.89 7.05
CA ARG A 16 -7.30 9.21 6.45
C ARG A 16 -7.81 9.09 5.02
N ILE A 17 -7.18 8.25 4.20
CA ILE A 17 -7.62 8.00 2.82
C ILE A 17 -9.05 7.43 2.83
N VAL A 18 -9.35 6.49 3.73
CA VAL A 18 -10.71 5.95 3.86
C VAL A 18 -11.69 7.04 4.27
N SER A 19 -11.37 7.91 5.23
CA SER A 19 -12.28 9.00 5.63
C SER A 19 -12.58 9.98 4.49
N VAL A 20 -11.62 10.20 3.57
CA VAL A 20 -11.82 11.07 2.40
C VAL A 20 -12.84 10.49 1.43
N SER A 21 -13.04 9.16 1.41
CA SER A 21 -14.06 8.52 0.57
C SER A 21 -15.48 8.94 0.93
N GLU A 22 -15.73 9.36 2.17
CA GLU A 22 -17.04 9.86 2.64
C GLU A 22 -17.47 11.15 1.92
N ALA A 23 -16.51 11.89 1.34
CA ALA A 23 -16.80 13.07 0.55
C ALA A 23 -17.43 12.73 -0.82
N GLY A 24 -17.27 11.49 -1.31
CA GLY A 24 -17.76 11.03 -2.61
C GLY A 24 -16.63 10.52 -3.51
N LEU A 25 -16.77 9.28 -3.98
CA LEU A 25 -15.73 8.57 -4.74
C LEU A 25 -15.45 9.18 -6.13
N ASP A 26 -16.41 9.86 -6.72
CA ASP A 26 -16.34 10.49 -8.05
C ASP A 26 -15.68 11.87 -8.05
N ARG A 27 -15.38 12.44 -6.88
CA ARG A 27 -14.73 13.76 -6.79
C ARG A 27 -13.31 13.72 -7.33
N SER A 28 -12.94 14.77 -8.04
CA SER A 28 -11.59 14.94 -8.59
C SER A 28 -10.53 15.15 -7.50
N VAL A 29 -9.34 14.61 -7.72
CA VAL A 29 -8.15 14.81 -6.88
C VAL A 29 -7.27 15.91 -7.50
N PRO A 30 -7.15 17.11 -6.91
CA PRO A 30 -6.47 18.24 -7.56
C PRO A 30 -4.99 18.01 -7.88
N SER A 31 -4.28 17.24 -7.05
CA SER A 31 -2.87 16.89 -7.27
C SER A 31 -2.67 15.81 -8.34
N CYS A 32 -3.73 15.13 -8.76
CA CYS A 32 -3.72 14.03 -9.72
C CYS A 32 -4.75 14.33 -10.81
N ALA A 33 -4.39 15.21 -11.76
CA ALA A 33 -5.30 15.66 -12.81
C ALA A 33 -5.92 14.48 -13.57
N GLY A 34 -7.26 14.47 -13.66
CA GLY A 34 -8.02 13.40 -14.32
C GLY A 34 -8.36 12.21 -13.41
N TRP A 35 -7.89 12.17 -12.16
CA TRP A 35 -8.23 11.10 -11.22
C TRP A 35 -9.39 11.50 -10.32
N THR A 36 -10.22 10.51 -10.01
CA THR A 36 -11.20 10.58 -8.93
C THR A 36 -10.62 10.07 -7.61
N ILE A 37 -11.29 10.32 -6.48
CA ILE A 37 -10.94 9.73 -5.18
C ILE A 37 -10.91 8.21 -5.29
N ALA A 38 -11.85 7.63 -6.04
CA ALA A 38 -11.87 6.20 -6.30
C ALA A 38 -10.58 5.73 -6.97
N ASP A 39 -10.08 6.45 -7.99
CA ASP A 39 -8.85 6.07 -8.71
C ASP A 39 -7.63 6.16 -7.80
N LEU A 40 -7.59 7.17 -6.93
CA LEU A 40 -6.54 7.29 -5.91
C LEU A 40 -6.56 6.10 -4.93
N ILE A 41 -7.73 5.76 -4.38
CA ILE A 41 -7.87 4.62 -3.46
C ILE A 41 -7.46 3.31 -4.14
N TRP A 42 -7.90 3.10 -5.39
CA TRP A 42 -7.51 1.94 -6.17
C TRP A 42 -6.00 1.85 -6.33
N HIS A 43 -5.38 2.92 -6.82
CA HIS A 43 -3.94 2.96 -7.08
C HIS A 43 -3.12 2.70 -5.81
N VAL A 44 -3.44 3.37 -4.71
CA VAL A 44 -2.70 3.20 -3.45
C VAL A 44 -2.88 1.78 -2.89
N GLY A 45 -4.08 1.21 -2.99
CA GLY A 45 -4.32 -0.17 -2.58
C GLY A 45 -3.54 -1.20 -3.41
N VAL A 46 -3.42 -0.97 -4.73
CA VAL A 46 -2.58 -1.78 -5.64
C VAL A 46 -1.11 -1.69 -5.21
N VAL A 47 -0.61 -0.50 -4.89
CA VAL A 47 0.77 -0.29 -4.43
C VAL A 47 1.04 -1.01 -3.10
N HIS A 48 0.10 -0.95 -2.14
CA HIS A 48 0.23 -1.70 -0.89
C HIS A 48 0.23 -3.21 -1.14
N THR A 49 -0.65 -3.70 -2.02
CA THR A 49 -0.71 -5.11 -2.39
C THR A 49 0.58 -5.59 -3.04
N PHE A 50 1.13 -4.84 -3.99
CA PHE A 50 2.42 -5.13 -4.63
C PHE A 50 3.53 -5.29 -3.58
N TRP A 51 3.68 -4.29 -2.70
CA TRP A 51 4.74 -4.31 -1.70
C TRP A 51 4.59 -5.39 -0.65
N ARG A 52 3.36 -5.69 -0.24
CA ARG A 52 3.07 -6.84 0.59
C ARG A 52 3.50 -8.13 -0.08
N GLN A 53 3.15 -8.33 -1.36
CA GLN A 53 3.51 -9.54 -2.12
C GLN A 53 5.02 -9.69 -2.27
N VAL A 54 5.75 -8.60 -2.53
CA VAL A 54 7.23 -8.62 -2.53
C VAL A 54 7.76 -9.00 -1.15
N ALA A 55 7.25 -8.40 -0.07
CA ALA A 55 7.73 -8.64 1.28
C ALA A 55 7.53 -10.08 1.76
N VAL A 56 6.40 -10.70 1.40
CA VAL A 56 6.13 -12.12 1.72
C VAL A 56 6.77 -13.11 0.73
N GLY A 57 7.50 -12.61 -0.28
CA GLY A 57 8.16 -13.44 -1.29
C GLY A 57 7.22 -14.09 -2.31
N ALA A 58 5.99 -13.58 -2.46
CA ALA A 58 5.03 -14.09 -3.45
C ALA A 58 5.38 -13.67 -4.89
N ILE A 59 6.08 -12.53 -5.05
CA ILE A 59 6.56 -12.03 -6.33
C ILE A 59 8.01 -11.54 -6.20
N THR A 60 8.74 -11.53 -7.31
CA THR A 60 10.16 -11.17 -7.36
C THR A 60 10.42 -9.77 -7.90
N GLY A 61 9.35 -9.00 -8.17
CA GLY A 61 9.45 -7.67 -8.76
C GLY A 61 8.23 -7.31 -9.61
N PRO A 62 8.22 -6.11 -10.22
CA PRO A 62 7.11 -5.62 -11.03
C PRO A 62 6.82 -6.51 -12.24
N GLU A 63 7.83 -7.22 -12.75
CA GLU A 63 7.70 -8.13 -13.89
C GLU A 63 6.86 -9.37 -13.59
N THR A 64 6.74 -9.75 -12.32
CA THR A 64 5.92 -10.90 -11.88
C THR A 64 4.61 -10.47 -11.22
N TYR A 65 4.35 -9.16 -11.10
CA TYR A 65 3.12 -8.65 -10.51
C TYR A 65 1.97 -8.70 -11.53
N GLN A 66 0.83 -9.23 -11.07
CA GLN A 66 -0.43 -9.17 -11.80
C GLN A 66 -1.38 -8.24 -11.04
N GLU A 67 -1.67 -7.08 -11.62
CA GLU A 67 -2.64 -6.15 -11.04
C GLU A 67 -4.03 -6.80 -11.03
N PRO A 68 -4.70 -6.87 -9.86
CA PRO A 68 -6.03 -7.47 -9.79
C PRO A 68 -7.07 -6.62 -10.53
N ALA A 69 -8.23 -7.20 -10.81
CA ALA A 69 -9.38 -6.41 -11.23
C ALA A 69 -9.85 -5.51 -10.09
N ARG A 70 -10.33 -4.31 -10.44
CA ARG A 70 -10.85 -3.36 -9.46
C ARG A 70 -12.09 -3.91 -8.76
N PRO A 71 -12.09 -4.02 -7.42
CA PRO A 71 -13.19 -4.61 -6.68
C PRO A 71 -14.39 -3.64 -6.58
N PRO A 72 -15.62 -4.17 -6.50
CA PRO A 72 -16.82 -3.34 -6.34
C PRO A 72 -16.89 -2.67 -4.95
N ASN A 73 -16.38 -3.34 -3.91
CA ASN A 73 -16.28 -2.86 -2.53
C ASN A 73 -14.92 -2.19 -2.28
N LEU A 74 -14.60 -1.17 -3.09
CA LEU A 74 -13.26 -0.57 -3.18
C LEU A 74 -12.71 -0.05 -1.84
N VAL A 75 -13.54 0.62 -1.04
CA VAL A 75 -13.11 1.24 0.22
C VAL A 75 -12.78 0.18 1.27
N ASP A 76 -13.60 -0.87 1.39
CA ASP A 76 -13.37 -1.97 2.31
C ASP A 76 -12.13 -2.77 1.89
N TRP A 77 -12.01 -3.08 0.60
CA TRP A 77 -10.82 -3.74 0.06
C TRP A 77 -9.53 -2.95 0.36
N PHE A 78 -9.57 -1.62 0.22
CA PHE A 78 -8.43 -0.77 0.56
C PHE A 78 -8.11 -0.81 2.06
N ARG A 79 -9.13 -0.69 2.91
CA ARG A 79 -8.98 -0.73 4.38
C ARG A 79 -8.35 -2.05 4.83
N ASP A 80 -8.88 -3.17 4.33
CA ASP A 80 -8.38 -4.51 4.64
C ASP A 80 -6.96 -4.68 4.11
N GLY A 81 -6.69 -4.20 2.88
CA GLY A 81 -5.35 -4.22 2.29
C GLY A 81 -4.31 -3.45 3.10
N VAL A 82 -4.66 -2.30 3.69
CA VAL A 82 -3.77 -1.55 4.59
C VAL A 82 -3.48 -2.35 5.87
N ALA A 83 -4.51 -2.95 6.49
CA ALA A 83 -4.35 -3.76 7.68
C ALA A 83 -3.46 -4.99 7.42
N GLU A 84 -3.78 -5.76 6.38
CA GLU A 84 -3.02 -6.94 5.95
C GLU A 84 -1.56 -6.60 5.63
N THR A 85 -1.32 -5.47 4.95
CA THR A 85 0.05 -5.02 4.62
C THR A 85 0.83 -4.64 5.88
N SER A 86 0.20 -3.89 6.78
CA SER A 86 0.83 -3.47 8.03
C SER A 86 1.18 -4.67 8.91
N ASP A 87 0.27 -5.63 9.04
CA ASP A 87 0.45 -6.83 9.85
C ASP A 87 1.53 -7.75 9.26
N ALA A 88 1.52 -7.96 7.95
CA ALA A 88 2.56 -8.74 7.27
C ALA A 88 3.95 -8.13 7.50
N LEU A 89 4.10 -6.81 7.28
CA LEU A 89 5.38 -6.13 7.48
C LEU A 89 5.82 -6.06 8.96
N ALA A 90 4.88 -6.11 9.90
CA ALA A 90 5.19 -6.21 11.33
C ALA A 90 5.75 -7.59 11.70
N GLY A 91 5.25 -8.64 11.06
CA GLY A 91 5.61 -10.04 11.34
C GLY A 91 6.88 -10.54 10.64
N ILE A 92 7.42 -9.80 9.67
CA ILE A 92 8.59 -10.20 8.89
C ILE A 92 9.87 -9.54 9.44
N ASP A 93 10.94 -10.33 9.57
CA ASP A 93 12.27 -9.80 9.91
C ASP A 93 12.71 -8.80 8.82
N PRO A 94 13.03 -7.53 9.16
CA PRO A 94 13.52 -6.56 8.20
C PRO A 94 14.78 -6.97 7.41
N ALA A 95 15.53 -7.96 7.88
CA ALA A 95 16.70 -8.50 7.19
C ALA A 95 16.38 -9.57 6.13
N VAL A 96 15.12 -10.02 6.03
CA VAL A 96 14.70 -10.98 5.00
C VAL A 96 14.95 -10.37 3.61
N PRO A 97 15.64 -11.09 2.71
CA PRO A 97 15.86 -10.64 1.34
C PRO A 97 14.54 -10.41 0.60
N ALA A 98 14.43 -9.28 -0.09
CA ALA A 98 13.28 -8.94 -0.91
C ALA A 98 13.73 -8.08 -2.09
N TRP A 99 13.04 -8.21 -3.21
CA TRP A 99 13.32 -7.35 -4.37
C TRP A 99 13.03 -5.89 -4.04
N THR A 100 13.93 -5.00 -4.42
CA THR A 100 13.66 -3.56 -4.49
C THR A 100 14.41 -2.96 -5.68
N TRP A 101 14.09 -1.72 -6.04
CA TRP A 101 14.88 -0.96 -7.01
C TRP A 101 16.12 -0.28 -6.38
N GLY A 102 16.26 -0.33 -5.05
CA GLY A 102 17.30 0.39 -4.31
C GLY A 102 18.56 -0.44 -4.06
N ARG A 103 19.57 0.17 -3.42
CA ARG A 103 20.77 -0.56 -2.97
C ARG A 103 20.47 -1.61 -1.90
N ARG A 104 19.40 -1.40 -1.14
CA ARG A 104 18.96 -2.29 -0.06
C ARG A 104 17.94 -3.28 -0.63
N GLN A 105 18.25 -4.55 -0.56
CA GLN A 105 17.45 -5.64 -1.13
C GLN A 105 16.84 -6.48 -0.01
N ASP A 106 16.14 -5.82 0.91
CA ASP A 106 15.53 -6.45 2.09
C ASP A 106 14.18 -5.81 2.45
N VAL A 107 13.37 -6.51 3.25
CA VAL A 107 12.06 -6.03 3.72
C VAL A 107 12.17 -4.74 4.54
N GLY A 108 13.33 -4.49 5.14
CA GLY A 108 13.65 -3.25 5.81
C GLY A 108 13.74 -2.02 4.89
N PHE A 109 13.76 -2.18 3.58
CA PHE A 109 13.49 -1.11 2.60
C PHE A 109 11.99 -0.79 2.52
N ILE A 110 11.15 -1.82 2.49
CA ILE A 110 9.68 -1.73 2.31
C ILE A 110 9.01 -1.14 3.57
N ARG A 111 9.57 -1.43 4.75
CA ARG A 111 9.05 -1.01 6.06
C ARG A 111 9.48 0.40 6.50
N ARG A 112 10.04 1.24 5.62
CA ARG A 112 10.64 2.54 5.97
C ARG A 112 10.17 3.68 5.08
#